data_AF-A0AAE4TNM4-F1
#
_entry.id   AF-A0AAE4TNM4-F1
#
_cell.length_a   1.000
_cell.length_b   1.000
_cell.length_c   1.000
_cell.angle_alpha   90.00
_cell.angle_beta   90.00
_cell.angle_gamma   90.00
#
_symmetry.space_group_name_H-M   'P 1'
#
loop_
_entity.id
_entity.type
_entity.pdbx_description
1 polymer ?
#
loop_
_entity_poly.entity_id
_entity_poly.type
_entity_poly.pdbx_seq_one_letter_code
_entity_poly.pdbx_strand_id
1 'polypeptide(L)' 'MSDKKWNAKLEQAGGKVKEGLGKVAGDKSLETEGKVDQVAGKVKEVAADAKDTLKGLVKGLDEKK' A
#
# COMPACT_ATOMS: atom_id res chain seq x y z
N MET A 1 38.86 29.25 3.94
CA MET A 1 38.14 28.70 5.12
C MET A 1 36.65 29.05 5.15
N SER A 2 36.14 29.94 4.28
CA SER A 2 34.73 30.37 4.29
C SER A 2 33.80 29.51 3.43
N ASP A 3 34.30 28.87 2.37
CA ASP A 3 33.49 28.11 1.39
C ASP A 3 33.00 26.76 1.93
N LYS A 4 33.80 26.08 2.78
CA LYS A 4 33.39 24.81 3.41
C LYS A 4 32.27 24.97 4.43
N LYS A 5 32.17 26.14 5.08
CA LYS A 5 31.19 26.37 6.14
C LYS A 5 29.78 26.65 5.60
N TRP A 6 29.69 27.24 4.40
CA TRP A 6 28.42 27.48 3.71
C TRP A 6 27.88 26.20 3.06
N ASN A 7 28.74 25.42 2.40
CA ASN A 7 28.36 24.14 1.80
C ASN A 7 27.85 23.14 2.84
N ALA A 8 28.52 23.00 3.99
CA ALA A 8 28.08 22.10 5.05
C ALA A 8 26.69 22.47 5.60
N LYS A 9 26.38 23.77 5.74
CA LYS A 9 25.07 24.22 6.21
C LYS A 9 23.97 23.99 5.16
N LEU A 10 24.26 24.22 3.88
CA LEU A 10 23.31 23.94 2.80
C LEU A 10 23.04 22.44 2.63
N GLU A 11 24.07 21.60 2.71
CA GLU A 11 23.89 20.14 2.66
C GLU A 11 23.11 19.63 3.87
N GLN A 12 23.33 20.19 5.07
CA GLN A 12 22.51 19.84 6.23
C GLN A 12 21.06 20.32 6.10
N ALA A 13 20.82 21.51 5.56
CA ALA A 13 19.46 22.01 5.30
C ALA A 13 18.74 21.19 4.22
N GLY A 14 19.42 20.94 3.10
CA GLY A 14 18.91 20.11 2.01
C GLY A 14 18.70 18.66 2.44
N GLY A 15 19.63 18.09 3.22
CA GLY A 15 19.54 16.75 3.79
C GLY A 15 18.33 16.58 4.69
N LYS A 16 18.09 17.52 5.63
CA LYS A 16 16.89 17.49 6.48
C LYS A 16 15.58 17.59 5.69
N VAL A 17 15.55 18.41 4.64
CA VAL A 17 14.38 18.52 3.75
C VAL A 17 14.17 17.23 2.97
N LYS A 18 15.24 16.62 2.44
CA LYS A 18 15.20 15.36 1.68
C LYS A 18 14.85 14.17 2.56
N GLU A 19 15.35 14.10 3.79
CA GLU A 19 14.98 13.09 4.79
C GLU A 19 13.54 13.28 5.26
N GLY A 20 13.10 14.52 5.50
CA GLY A 20 11.72 14.81 5.90
C GLY A 20 10.71 14.46 4.80
N LEU A 21 11.01 14.87 3.55
CA LEU A 21 10.22 14.48 2.38
C LEU A 21 10.28 12.98 2.12
N GLY A 22 11.46 12.36 2.26
CA GLY A 22 11.66 10.92 2.06
C GLY A 22 10.91 10.08 3.09
N LYS A 23 10.90 10.49 4.36
CA LYS A 23 10.08 9.86 5.40
C LYS A 23 8.60 10.02 5.12
N VAL A 24 8.14 11.25 4.84
CA VAL A 24 6.70 11.51 4.61
C VAL A 24 6.19 10.84 3.33
N ALA A 25 6.98 10.86 2.24
CA ALA A 25 6.63 10.18 1.00
C ALA A 25 6.76 8.66 1.11
N GLY A 26 7.74 8.18 1.89
CA GLY A 26 7.93 6.77 2.23
C GLY A 26 6.75 6.22 3.02
N ASP A 27 6.38 6.84 4.14
CA ASP A 27 5.20 6.48 4.95
C ASP A 27 3.93 6.55 4.11
N LYS A 28 3.72 7.64 3.35
CA LYS A 28 2.51 7.79 2.55
C LYS A 28 2.41 6.77 1.41
N SER A 29 3.54 6.38 0.80
CA SER A 29 3.55 5.29 -0.19
C SER A 29 3.29 3.94 0.46
N LEU A 30 3.91 3.66 1.61
CA LEU A 30 3.73 2.41 2.36
C LEU A 30 2.28 2.25 2.85
N GLU A 31 1.69 3.33 3.37
CA GLU A 31 0.29 3.37 3.80
C GLU A 31 -0.66 3.22 2.61
N THR A 32 -0.33 3.83 1.45
CA THR A 32 -1.17 3.74 0.25
C THR A 32 -1.11 2.35 -0.38
N GLU A 33 0.08 1.76 -0.52
CA GLU A 33 0.25 0.39 -0.99
C GLU A 33 -0.48 -0.59 -0.04
N GLY A 34 -0.32 -0.46 1.28
CA GLY A 34 -1.00 -1.31 2.24
C GLY A 34 -2.54 -1.20 2.20
N LYS A 35 -3.08 0.02 2.05
CA LYS A 35 -4.54 0.22 1.94
C LYS A 35 -5.11 -0.30 0.64
N VAL A 36 -4.42 -0.07 -0.48
CA VAL A 36 -4.87 -0.54 -1.80
C VAL A 36 -4.83 -2.07 -1.85
N ASP A 37 -3.78 -2.70 -1.30
CA ASP A 37 -3.66 -4.15 -1.25
C ASP A 37 -4.72 -4.77 -0.32
N GLN A 38 -5.01 -4.15 0.84
CA GLN A 38 -6.11 -4.58 1.71
C GLN A 38 -7.48 -4.45 1.05
N VAL A 39 -7.73 -3.37 0.30
CA VAL A 39 -9.01 -3.17 -0.40
C VAL A 39 -9.15 -4.19 -1.53
N ALA A 40 -8.10 -4.39 -2.32
CA ALA A 40 -8.08 -5.40 -3.37
C ALA A 40 -8.25 -6.82 -2.81
N GLY A 41 -7.62 -7.12 -1.68
CA GLY A 41 -7.77 -8.37 -0.94
C GLY A 41 -9.20 -8.61 -0.49
N LYS A 42 -9.83 -7.63 0.18
CA LYS A 42 -11.25 -7.73 0.60
C LYS A 42 -12.20 -7.91 -0.58
N VAL A 43 -11.99 -7.20 -1.69
CA VAL A 43 -12.83 -7.35 -2.88
C VAL A 43 -12.68 -8.75 -3.49
N LYS A 44 -11.46 -9.28 -3.56
CA LYS A 44 -11.22 -10.66 -4.02
C LYS A 44 -11.84 -11.69 -3.10
N GLU A 45 -11.76 -11.50 -1.79
CA GLU A 45 -12.34 -12.42 -0.79
C GLU A 45 -13.87 -12.45 -0.90
N VAL A 46 -14.53 -11.29 -0.96
CA VAL A 46 -15.99 -11.20 -1.14
C VAL A 46 -16.44 -11.81 -2.47
N ALA A 47 -15.69 -11.56 -3.55
CA ALA A 47 -16.00 -12.14 -4.86
C ALA A 47 -15.78 -13.67 -4.88
N ALA A 48 -14.78 -14.18 -4.17
CA ALA A 48 -14.52 -15.61 -4.04
C ALA A 48 -15.63 -16.29 -3.22
N ASP A 49 -16.00 -15.71 -2.07
CA ASP A 49 -17.04 -16.24 -1.18
C ASP A 49 -18.42 -16.31 -1.86
N ALA A 50 -18.75 -15.27 -2.65
CA ALA A 50 -19.96 -15.26 -3.47
C ALA A 50 -19.93 -16.34 -4.57
N LYS A 51 -18.80 -16.52 -5.27
CA LYS A 51 -18.66 -17.59 -6.27
C LYS A 51 -18.74 -18.98 -5.65
N ASP A 52 -18.12 -19.18 -4.49
CA ASP A 52 -18.11 -20.47 -3.81
C ASP A 52 -19.52 -20.84 -3.30
N THR A 53 -20.24 -19.89 -2.71
CA THR A 53 -21.64 -20.05 -2.30
C THR A 53 -22.54 -20.43 -3.48
N LEU A 54 -22.40 -19.72 -4.61
CA LEU A 54 -23.16 -20.02 -5.82
C LEU A 54 -22.84 -21.42 -6.38
N LYS A 55 -21.56 -21.80 -6.37
CA LYS A 55 -21.12 -23.11 -6.84
C LYS A 55 -21.60 -24.24 -5.91
N GLY A 56 -21.61 -24.00 -4.60
CA GLY A 56 -22.18 -24.91 -3.60
C GLY A 56 -23.68 -25.10 -3.79
N LEU A 57 -24.42 -24.02 -4.04
CA LEU A 57 -25.86 -24.06 -4.35
C LEU A 57 -26.16 -24.84 -5.64
N VAL A 58 -25.43 -24.54 -6.73
CA VAL A 58 -25.59 -25.24 -8.02
C VAL A 58 -25.29 -26.73 -7.86
N LYS A 59 -24.21 -27.08 -7.17
CA LYS A 59 -23.83 -28.48 -6.96
C LYS A 59 -24.85 -29.22 -6.09
N GLY A 60 -25.37 -28.58 -5.03
CA GLY A 60 -26.42 -29.15 -4.19
C GLY A 60 -27.76 -29.34 -4.90
N LEU A 61 -28.03 -28.58 -5.96
CA LEU A 61 -29.22 -28.73 -6.79
C LEU A 61 -29.08 -29.88 -7.80
N ASP A 62 -27.87 -30.07 -8.33
CA ASP A 62 -27.53 -31.15 -9.29
C ASP A 62 -27.53 -32.52 -8.61
N GLU A 63 -27.08 -32.60 -7.35
CA GLU A 63 -26.98 -33.85 -6.56
C GLU A 63 -28.33 -34.36 -6.01
N LYS A 64 -29.37 -33.52 -5.99
CA LYS A 64 -30.72 -33.88 -5.50
C LYS A 64 -31.70 -34.33 -6.60
N LYS A 65 -31.25 -34.43 -7.85
CA LYS A 65 -32.03 -34.92 -8.99
C LYS A 65 -31.65 -36.36 -9.33
#